data_AF-A0A7C3QRK3-F1
#
_entry.id   AF-A0A7C3QRK3-F1
#
_cell.length_a   1.000
_cell.length_b   1.000
_cell.length_c   1.000
_cell.angle_alpha   90.00
_cell.angle_beta   90.00
_cell.angle_gamma   90.00
#
_symmetry.space_group_name_H-M   'P 1'
#
loop_
_entity.id
_entity.type
_entity.pdbx_description
1 polymer ?
#
loop_
_entity_poly.entity_id
_entity_poly.type
_entity_poly.pdbx_seq_one_letter_code
_entity_poly.pdbx_strand_id
1 'polypeptide(L)'
;MIGTSKADRARRRPSKCRSEASMRANHIFGSILLTMVIVSAAAGNPSITAVNVTERVEVSKIALDDSIWQDIKAVDIALYPQRTIRLNDKKANALNADNRGKLIKVAAIYNSNGIAFRIQWKDDTRNVQSGMQSDLYPDGFAVQLATKFDEPQKLPYIGMGSEGRPVLVYLHKAVKAYNTSKEERERAPDANEAKRNTLDENLTRLDANAGKSDVFDYKKVFISEGFGSMTEIRDSNHTFETDMTYTAGGWTAVFGRGLKGEYADLSRAGAFPVAFALWDGAKMGRADIKHLSSWIAVKPKERKGGEALVAELTAAPKGDAVVGEVLVASYCSSCHTLGDKKAVAP
;
A
#
# COMPACT_ATOMS: atom_id res chain seq x y z
N MET A 1 -79.99 -5.48 47.30
CA MET A 1 -80.70 -4.91 46.12
C MET A 1 -79.62 -4.35 45.19
N ILE A 2 -79.43 -4.69 43.90
CA ILE A 2 -79.95 -5.67 42.91
C ILE A 2 -78.75 -5.96 41.97
N GLY A 3 -78.47 -7.14 41.40
CA GLY A 3 -79.06 -8.48 41.47
C GLY A 3 -78.49 -9.40 40.35
N THR A 4 -78.65 -10.73 40.48
CA THR A 4 -78.89 -11.77 39.42
C THR A 4 -78.14 -11.73 38.06
N SER A 5 -77.74 -12.82 37.37
CA SER A 5 -77.59 -14.30 37.57
C SER A 5 -76.91 -14.85 36.29
N LYS A 6 -76.09 -15.92 36.23
CA LYS A 6 -76.36 -17.38 36.03
C LYS A 6 -75.04 -18.00 35.47
N ALA A 7 -74.56 -19.17 35.89
CA ALA A 7 -74.81 -20.53 35.33
C ALA A 7 -74.36 -20.71 33.84
N ASP A 8 -73.73 -21.80 33.36
CA ASP A 8 -73.26 -23.07 33.96
C ASP A 8 -72.21 -23.80 33.05
N ARG A 9 -71.58 -24.86 33.56
CA ARG A 9 -70.79 -25.97 32.94
C ARG A 9 -70.52 -26.03 31.42
N ALA A 10 -69.27 -26.39 31.10
CA ALA A 10 -68.97 -27.56 30.26
C ALA A 10 -67.61 -28.22 30.61
N ARG A 11 -67.57 -29.56 30.68
CA ARG A 11 -66.34 -30.37 30.91
C ARG A 11 -65.80 -30.92 29.59
N ARG A 12 -64.48 -30.94 29.37
CA ARG A 12 -63.80 -32.04 28.62
C ARG A 12 -62.45 -32.39 29.25
N ARG A 13 -62.08 -33.68 29.13
CA ARG A 13 -60.89 -34.33 29.71
C ARG A 13 -59.72 -34.37 28.68
N PRO A 14 -58.49 -34.72 29.09
CA PRO A 14 -57.28 -34.45 28.32
C PRO A 14 -57.03 -35.45 27.17
N SER A 15 -56.32 -34.99 26.13
CA SER A 15 -55.73 -35.82 25.07
C SER A 15 -54.22 -36.01 25.29
N LYS A 16 -53.72 -37.16 24.85
CA LYS A 16 -52.37 -37.67 25.14
C LYS A 16 -51.28 -37.08 24.25
N CYS A 17 -50.12 -36.82 24.86
CA CYS A 17 -48.78 -37.26 24.44
C CYS A 17 -48.40 -37.26 22.94
N ARG A 18 -47.37 -36.47 22.60
CA ARG A 18 -46.20 -36.99 21.86
C ARG A 18 -44.93 -36.24 22.28
N SER A 19 -43.85 -37.00 22.37
CA SER A 19 -42.49 -36.57 22.72
C SER A 19 -41.67 -36.32 21.45
N GLU A 20 -40.95 -35.20 21.35
CA GLU A 20 -39.84 -35.08 20.40
C GLU A 20 -38.60 -34.41 21.01
N ALA A 21 -37.48 -35.13 20.84
CA ALA A 21 -36.06 -34.77 20.86
C ALA A 21 -35.59 -33.50 21.59
N SER A 22 -34.75 -33.72 22.62
CA SER A 22 -33.70 -32.78 23.01
C SER A 22 -32.64 -32.67 21.90
N MET A 23 -32.52 -31.50 21.26
CA MET A 23 -31.33 -31.14 20.50
C MET A 23 -30.32 -30.45 21.42
N ARG A 24 -29.26 -31.17 21.79
CA ARG A 24 -28.07 -30.58 22.42
C ARG A 24 -27.25 -29.88 21.35
N ALA A 25 -27.19 -28.55 21.40
CA ALA A 25 -26.23 -27.79 20.62
C ALA A 25 -24.80 -27.99 21.19
N ASN A 26 -23.99 -28.79 20.52
CA ASN A 26 -22.56 -28.91 20.84
C ASN A 26 -21.85 -27.60 20.45
N HIS A 27 -21.62 -26.72 21.42
CA HIS A 27 -20.65 -25.64 21.27
C HIS A 27 -19.23 -26.20 21.27
N ILE A 28 -18.76 -26.62 20.09
CA ILE A 28 -17.34 -26.87 19.86
C ILE A 28 -16.64 -25.51 19.91
N PHE A 29 -16.00 -25.20 21.03
CA PHE A 29 -15.02 -24.12 21.12
C PHE A 29 -13.80 -24.52 20.26
N GLY A 30 -13.86 -24.20 18.97
CA GLY A 30 -12.71 -24.29 18.09
C GLY A 30 -11.66 -23.29 18.57
N SER A 31 -10.62 -23.77 19.25
CA SER A 31 -9.46 -22.98 19.58
C SER A 31 -8.81 -22.48 18.29
N ILE A 32 -9.01 -21.20 17.97
CA ILE A 32 -8.29 -20.53 16.88
C ILE A 32 -6.83 -20.50 17.28
N LEU A 33 -6.05 -21.43 16.74
CA LEU A 33 -4.61 -21.47 16.90
C LEU A 33 -4.03 -20.25 16.17
N LEU A 34 -3.74 -19.19 16.93
CA LEU A 34 -3.14 -17.97 16.39
C LEU A 34 -1.67 -18.26 16.06
N THR A 35 -1.42 -18.83 14.89
CA THR A 35 -0.07 -19.14 14.41
C THR A 35 0.71 -17.83 14.24
N MET A 36 1.52 -17.48 15.24
CA MET A 36 2.47 -16.37 15.11
C MET A 36 3.49 -16.74 14.04
N VAL A 37 3.34 -16.16 12.85
CA VAL A 37 4.35 -16.23 11.79
C VAL A 37 5.53 -15.38 12.22
N ILE A 38 6.50 -16.00 12.88
CA ILE A 38 7.80 -15.40 13.14
C ILE A 38 8.50 -15.28 11.77
N VAL A 39 8.57 -14.07 11.24
CA VAL A 39 9.35 -13.75 10.04
C VAL A 39 10.83 -13.83 10.41
N SER A 40 11.40 -15.02 10.29
CA SER A 40 12.81 -15.28 10.58
C SER A 40 13.71 -14.66 9.51
N ALA A 41 14.52 -13.67 9.89
CA ALA A 41 15.45 -12.96 9.00
C ALA A 41 16.62 -13.82 8.46
N ALA A 42 16.66 -15.10 8.78
CA ALA A 42 17.70 -16.05 8.36
C ALA A 42 17.45 -16.69 6.98
N ALA A 43 16.23 -16.56 6.43
CA ALA A 43 15.95 -16.95 5.04
C ALA A 43 16.24 -15.79 4.09
N GLY A 44 16.80 -16.08 2.92
CA GLY A 44 16.92 -15.10 1.82
C GLY A 44 15.54 -14.64 1.34
N ASN A 45 15.48 -13.49 0.65
CA ASN A 45 14.19 -12.97 0.16
C ASN A 45 13.54 -13.96 -0.84
N PRO A 46 12.20 -14.03 -0.91
CA PRO A 46 11.54 -14.75 -1.98
C PRO A 46 11.69 -14.00 -3.32
N SER A 47 11.53 -14.71 -4.43
CA SER A 47 11.37 -14.12 -5.77
C SER A 47 9.91 -14.23 -6.23
N ILE A 48 9.41 -13.20 -6.91
CA ILE A 48 8.11 -13.24 -7.61
C ILE A 48 8.31 -13.87 -8.98
N THR A 49 7.63 -14.99 -9.25
CA THR A 49 7.51 -15.51 -10.62
C THR A 49 6.30 -14.87 -11.28
N ALA A 50 6.51 -14.00 -12.26
CA ALA A 50 5.41 -13.45 -13.05
C ALA A 50 4.95 -14.48 -14.09
N VAL A 51 3.65 -14.76 -14.15
CA VAL A 51 3.06 -15.77 -15.03
C VAL A 51 2.78 -15.17 -16.40
N ASN A 52 3.09 -15.89 -17.48
CA ASN A 52 2.75 -15.44 -18.83
C ASN A 52 1.23 -15.56 -19.06
N VAL A 53 0.63 -14.54 -19.66
CA VAL A 53 -0.78 -14.51 -20.04
C VAL A 53 -0.91 -14.13 -21.51
N THR A 54 -2.04 -14.48 -22.14
CA THR A 54 -2.23 -14.25 -23.57
C THR A 54 -2.21 -12.75 -23.93
N GLU A 55 -1.77 -12.42 -25.15
CA GLU A 55 -1.73 -11.03 -25.65
C GLU A 55 -3.12 -10.38 -25.81
N ARG A 56 -4.22 -11.12 -25.62
CA ARG A 56 -5.58 -10.55 -25.54
C ARG A 56 -5.87 -9.87 -24.21
N VAL A 57 -5.09 -10.14 -23.17
CA VAL A 57 -5.22 -9.51 -21.86
C VAL A 57 -4.50 -8.17 -21.89
N GLU A 58 -5.21 -7.06 -21.66
CA GLU A 58 -4.58 -5.75 -21.48
C GLU A 58 -3.95 -5.65 -20.09
N VAL A 59 -2.81 -6.33 -19.89
CA VAL A 59 -2.15 -6.50 -18.59
C VAL A 59 -1.92 -5.17 -17.87
N SER A 60 -1.59 -4.09 -18.59
CA SER A 60 -1.39 -2.77 -18.00
C SER A 60 -2.64 -2.14 -17.38
N LYS A 61 -3.84 -2.62 -17.72
CA LYS A 61 -5.15 -2.14 -17.22
C LYS A 61 -5.99 -3.23 -16.55
N ILE A 62 -5.37 -4.34 -16.14
CA ILE A 62 -6.08 -5.49 -15.57
C ILE A 62 -6.85 -5.10 -14.30
N ALA A 63 -8.10 -5.57 -14.20
CA ALA A 63 -8.94 -5.30 -13.04
C ALA A 63 -8.44 -6.03 -11.78
N LEU A 64 -8.77 -5.47 -10.62
CA LEU A 64 -8.31 -5.95 -9.30
C LEU A 64 -8.98 -7.27 -8.87
N ASP A 65 -10.21 -7.47 -9.34
CA ASP A 65 -11.09 -8.62 -9.10
C ASP A 65 -11.20 -9.57 -10.30
N ASP A 66 -10.40 -9.35 -11.35
CA ASP A 66 -10.35 -10.23 -12.52
C ASP A 66 -10.11 -11.70 -12.13
N SER A 67 -10.85 -12.61 -12.75
CA SER A 67 -10.79 -14.05 -12.43
C SER A 67 -9.40 -14.65 -12.65
N ILE A 68 -8.58 -14.05 -13.53
CA ILE A 68 -7.20 -14.50 -13.78
C ILE A 68 -6.38 -14.63 -12.50
N TRP A 69 -6.62 -13.76 -11.51
CA TRP A 69 -5.90 -13.74 -10.24
C TRP A 69 -6.15 -14.96 -9.35
N GLN A 70 -7.19 -15.75 -9.62
CA GLN A 70 -7.50 -16.97 -8.86
C GLN A 70 -6.48 -18.09 -9.14
N ASP A 71 -5.91 -18.12 -10.35
CA ASP A 71 -4.92 -19.12 -10.78
C ASP A 71 -3.46 -18.71 -10.50
N ILE A 72 -3.21 -17.45 -10.12
CA ILE A 72 -1.85 -16.94 -9.90
C ILE A 72 -1.45 -17.10 -8.44
N LYS A 73 -0.51 -18.01 -8.18
CA LYS A 73 0.08 -18.19 -6.86
C LYS A 73 0.74 -16.89 -6.36
N ALA A 74 0.17 -16.30 -5.31
CA ALA A 74 0.78 -15.18 -4.60
C ALA A 74 1.99 -15.63 -3.75
N VAL A 75 2.96 -14.73 -3.60
CA VAL A 75 4.16 -14.87 -2.77
C VAL A 75 4.03 -13.96 -1.56
N ASP A 76 4.34 -14.47 -0.37
CA ASP A 76 4.41 -13.67 0.87
C ASP A 76 5.72 -12.87 0.92
N ILE A 77 5.63 -11.54 1.02
CA ILE A 77 6.78 -10.62 1.05
C ILE A 77 6.75 -9.84 2.37
N ALA A 78 7.88 -9.78 3.06
CA ALA A 78 8.04 -9.03 4.29
C ALA A 78 8.38 -7.56 4.03
N LEU A 79 7.62 -6.66 4.64
CA LEU A 79 7.89 -5.23 4.69
C LEU A 79 8.19 -4.84 6.13
N TYR A 80 9.25 -4.07 6.35
CA TYR A 80 9.69 -3.62 7.66
C TYR A 80 9.41 -2.12 7.85
N PRO A 81 9.14 -1.64 9.08
CA PRO A 81 8.97 -0.22 9.33
C PRO A 81 10.27 0.53 8.99
N GLN A 82 10.21 1.53 8.11
CA GLN A 82 11.39 2.35 7.83
C GLN A 82 11.68 3.24 9.04
N ARG A 83 12.90 3.14 9.56
CA ARG A 83 13.36 3.88 10.76
C ARG A 83 14.50 4.86 10.48
N THR A 84 14.90 5.02 9.22
CA THR A 84 16.02 5.85 8.76
C THR A 84 15.87 7.33 9.13
N ILE A 85 14.65 7.86 9.05
CA ILE A 85 14.32 9.26 9.34
C ILE A 85 13.23 9.30 10.41
N ARG A 86 13.48 10.04 11.48
CA ARG A 86 12.47 10.32 12.52
C ARG A 86 11.83 11.68 12.26
N LEU A 87 10.54 11.70 11.93
CA LEU A 87 9.82 12.97 11.73
C LEU A 87 9.69 13.73 13.05
N ASN A 88 9.66 15.07 12.99
CA ASN A 88 9.36 15.93 14.14
C ASN A 88 7.85 15.95 14.47
N ASP A 89 7.29 14.77 14.72
CA ASP A 89 5.88 14.53 15.02
C ASP A 89 5.79 13.57 16.22
N LYS A 90 5.53 14.12 17.40
CA LYS A 90 5.46 13.32 18.65
C LYS A 90 4.35 12.28 18.61
N LYS A 91 3.20 12.60 17.99
CA LYS A 91 2.02 11.70 17.94
C LYS A 91 2.28 10.53 16.99
N ALA A 92 2.74 10.80 15.78
CA ALA A 92 3.06 9.75 14.82
C ALA A 92 4.22 8.87 15.32
N ASN A 93 5.28 9.45 15.90
CA ASN A 93 6.36 8.67 16.50
C ASN A 93 5.86 7.71 17.61
N ALA A 94 4.94 8.16 18.48
CA ALA A 94 4.37 7.31 19.52
C ALA A 94 3.50 6.18 18.94
N LEU A 95 2.65 6.48 17.94
CA LEU A 95 1.79 5.47 17.30
C LEU A 95 2.58 4.35 16.61
N ASN A 96 3.79 4.65 16.11
CA ASN A 96 4.62 3.76 15.31
C ASN A 96 5.79 3.10 16.08
N ALA A 97 6.00 3.45 17.37
CA ALA A 97 7.10 2.92 18.17
C ALA A 97 7.13 1.37 18.19
N ASP A 98 5.95 0.78 18.31
CA ASP A 98 5.76 -0.67 18.32
C ASP A 98 5.47 -1.32 16.97
N ASN A 99 5.61 -0.58 15.86
CA ASN A 99 5.51 -1.21 14.55
C ASN A 99 6.56 -2.32 14.41
N ARG A 100 6.11 -3.46 13.87
CA ARG A 100 6.91 -4.64 13.49
C ARG A 100 6.74 -4.88 11.99
N GLY A 101 7.45 -5.87 11.45
CA GLY A 101 7.26 -6.29 10.06
C GLY A 101 5.82 -6.74 9.79
N LYS A 102 5.30 -6.44 8.60
CA LYS A 102 4.02 -6.95 8.05
C LYS A 102 4.34 -7.82 6.83
N LEU A 103 3.51 -8.83 6.57
CA LEU A 103 3.53 -9.59 5.32
C LEU A 103 2.50 -9.01 4.34
N ILE A 104 2.88 -8.93 3.07
CA ILE A 104 1.97 -8.70 1.94
C ILE A 104 1.96 -9.94 1.04
N LYS A 105 0.85 -10.19 0.35
CA LYS A 105 0.76 -11.21 -0.70
C LYS A 105 0.85 -10.53 -2.06
N VAL A 106 1.79 -10.96 -2.91
CA VAL A 106 1.95 -10.42 -4.28
C VAL A 106 1.84 -11.54 -5.31
N ALA A 107 0.88 -11.39 -6.21
CA ALA A 107 0.76 -12.17 -7.44
C ALA A 107 1.17 -11.30 -8.64
N ALA A 108 1.70 -11.90 -9.72
CA ALA A 108 2.19 -11.16 -10.87
C ALA A 108 1.86 -11.85 -12.21
N ILE A 109 1.46 -11.07 -13.20
CA ILE A 109 1.21 -11.51 -14.58
C ILE A 109 1.93 -10.61 -15.57
N TYR A 110 2.36 -11.17 -16.71
CA TYR A 110 2.99 -10.42 -17.79
C TYR A 110 2.64 -10.99 -19.17
N ASN A 111 2.76 -10.18 -20.21
CA ASN A 111 2.78 -10.64 -21.59
C ASN A 111 3.87 -9.89 -22.38
N SER A 112 3.81 -9.80 -23.71
CA SER A 112 4.78 -9.01 -24.49
C SER A 112 4.66 -7.51 -24.23
N ASN A 113 3.46 -7.04 -23.85
CA ASN A 113 3.09 -5.63 -23.76
C ASN A 113 3.24 -5.07 -22.34
N GLY A 114 2.77 -5.79 -21.32
CA GLY A 114 2.64 -5.27 -19.95
C GLY A 114 3.09 -6.21 -18.83
N ILE A 115 3.21 -5.63 -17.64
CA ILE A 115 3.42 -6.30 -16.34
C ILE A 115 2.39 -5.75 -15.36
N ALA A 116 1.81 -6.63 -14.53
CA ALA A 116 0.95 -6.23 -13.43
C ALA A 116 1.23 -7.01 -12.14
N PHE A 117 0.98 -6.34 -11.00
CA PHE A 117 1.04 -6.90 -9.65
C PHE A 117 -0.31 -6.75 -8.97
N ARG A 118 -0.82 -7.83 -8.38
CA ARG A 118 -1.92 -7.78 -7.41
C ARG A 118 -1.34 -7.96 -6.02
N ILE A 119 -1.57 -6.97 -5.16
CA ILE A 119 -0.93 -6.79 -3.86
C ILE A 119 -2.02 -6.83 -2.79
N GLN A 120 -1.87 -7.64 -1.75
CA GLN A 120 -2.83 -7.72 -0.65
C GLN A 120 -2.12 -7.59 0.70
N TRP A 121 -2.69 -6.82 1.62
CA TRP A 121 -2.17 -6.70 2.97
C TRP A 121 -3.29 -6.62 4.01
N LYS A 122 -3.01 -7.15 5.20
CA LYS A 122 -3.92 -7.00 6.33
C LYS A 122 -3.82 -5.57 6.88
N ASP A 123 -4.97 -4.95 7.06
CA ASP A 123 -5.11 -3.71 7.81
C ASP A 123 -6.39 -3.78 8.64
N ASP A 124 -6.29 -3.51 9.94
CA ASP A 124 -7.44 -3.54 10.84
C ASP A 124 -8.29 -2.25 10.69
N THR A 125 -7.80 -1.27 9.93
CA THR A 125 -8.42 0.02 9.68
C THR A 125 -8.58 0.32 8.19
N ARG A 126 -9.58 1.14 7.86
CA ARG A 126 -9.83 1.65 6.51
C ARG A 126 -9.77 3.17 6.52
N ASN A 127 -8.59 3.73 6.33
CA ASN A 127 -8.36 5.16 6.32
C ASN A 127 -8.41 5.69 4.88
N VAL A 128 -9.58 6.21 4.49
CA VAL A 128 -9.77 6.93 3.22
C VAL A 128 -9.81 8.42 3.52
N GLN A 129 -8.92 9.21 2.94
CA GLN A 129 -8.98 10.67 3.09
C GLN A 129 -10.14 11.22 2.25
N SER A 130 -10.95 12.12 2.83
CA SER A 130 -12.06 12.77 2.13
C SER A 130 -12.33 14.16 2.69
N GLY A 131 -12.69 15.11 1.83
CA GLY A 131 -12.97 16.48 2.25
C GLY A 131 -11.71 17.27 2.62
N MET A 132 -11.91 18.48 3.14
CA MET A 132 -10.84 19.40 3.54
C MET A 132 -10.29 19.06 4.95
N GLN A 133 -9.92 17.81 5.17
CA GLN A 133 -9.29 17.34 6.41
C GLN A 133 -7.78 17.21 6.23
N SER A 134 -7.02 18.04 6.95
CA SER A 134 -5.56 18.12 6.88
C SER A 134 -4.84 17.23 7.90
N ASP A 135 -5.56 16.69 8.89
CA ASP A 135 -5.08 15.79 9.94
C ASP A 135 -5.47 14.31 9.72
N LEU A 136 -6.20 14.03 8.63
CA LEU A 136 -6.53 12.67 8.19
C LEU A 136 -5.50 12.16 7.18
N TYR A 137 -4.86 11.04 7.52
CA TYR A 137 -3.88 10.38 6.64
C TYR A 137 -4.52 9.19 5.93
N PRO A 138 -4.45 9.10 4.59
CA PRO A 138 -4.97 7.97 3.85
C PRO A 138 -4.02 6.78 3.91
N ASP A 139 -4.60 5.58 3.96
CA ASP A 139 -3.91 4.35 3.61
C ASP A 139 -3.35 4.46 2.19
N GLY A 140 -2.34 3.66 1.86
CA GLY A 140 -1.88 3.58 0.48
C GLY A 140 -0.68 2.69 0.32
N PHE A 141 -0.31 2.48 -0.94
CA PHE A 141 0.80 1.63 -1.33
C PHE A 141 1.65 2.29 -2.41
N ALA A 142 2.88 1.82 -2.55
CA ALA A 142 3.70 2.13 -3.70
C ALA A 142 4.44 0.91 -4.23
N VAL A 143 4.67 0.91 -5.53
CA VAL A 143 5.55 -0.01 -6.25
C VAL A 143 6.77 0.80 -6.70
N GLN A 144 7.97 0.35 -6.35
CA GLN A 144 9.22 0.97 -6.77
C GLN A 144 9.98 0.05 -7.71
N LEU A 145 10.51 0.60 -8.82
CA LEU A 145 11.33 -0.10 -9.80
C LEU A 145 12.70 0.57 -9.93
N ALA A 146 13.77 -0.21 -10.02
CA ALA A 146 15.07 0.32 -10.41
C ALA A 146 15.10 0.65 -11.91
N THR A 147 15.73 1.77 -12.29
CA THR A 147 15.97 2.09 -13.71
C THR A 147 17.25 1.43 -14.25
N LYS A 148 18.20 1.10 -13.36
CA LYS A 148 19.46 0.41 -13.65
C LYS A 148 19.61 -0.79 -12.73
N PHE A 149 19.80 -1.98 -13.29
CA PHE A 149 19.89 -3.24 -12.54
C PHE A 149 20.75 -4.32 -13.22
N ASP A 150 21.58 -3.93 -14.19
CA ASP A 150 22.47 -4.84 -14.92
C ASP A 150 23.61 -5.39 -14.04
N GLU A 151 23.95 -4.65 -12.96
CA GLU A 151 24.87 -5.08 -11.90
C GLU A 151 24.07 -5.37 -10.61
N PRO A 152 23.72 -6.63 -10.29
CA PRO A 152 22.88 -6.97 -9.14
C PRO A 152 23.43 -6.50 -7.79
N GLN A 153 24.75 -6.41 -7.65
CA GLN A 153 25.42 -5.96 -6.43
C GLN A 153 25.44 -4.43 -6.26
N LYS A 154 25.00 -3.67 -7.27
CA LYS A 154 25.00 -2.20 -7.30
C LYS A 154 23.62 -1.62 -7.64
N LEU A 155 22.55 -2.24 -7.12
CA LEU A 155 21.20 -1.68 -7.24
C LEU A 155 21.12 -0.27 -6.61
N PRO A 156 20.16 0.57 -7.07
CA PRO A 156 19.83 1.81 -6.37
C PRO A 156 19.55 1.56 -4.88
N TYR A 157 19.83 2.55 -4.04
CA TYR A 157 19.42 2.46 -2.63
C TYR A 157 17.89 2.33 -2.53
N ILE A 158 17.45 1.39 -1.69
CA ILE A 158 16.05 0.96 -1.58
C ILE A 158 15.10 2.10 -1.15
N GLY A 159 15.59 3.03 -0.34
CA GLY A 159 14.85 4.23 0.07
C GLY A 159 14.96 5.33 -0.97
N MET A 160 14.30 5.14 -2.11
CA MET A 160 14.11 6.15 -3.17
C MET A 160 15.33 6.49 -4.04
N GLY A 161 16.24 5.53 -4.25
CA GLY A 161 17.35 5.62 -5.22
C GLY A 161 18.65 6.21 -4.67
N SER A 162 19.63 6.38 -5.53
CA SER A 162 20.91 7.05 -5.23
C SER A 162 21.46 7.76 -6.48
N GLU A 163 22.38 8.71 -6.32
CA GLU A 163 23.03 9.43 -7.42
C GLU A 163 23.41 8.53 -8.60
N GLY A 164 22.98 8.91 -9.82
CA GLY A 164 23.23 8.17 -11.07
C GLY A 164 22.55 6.80 -11.17
N ARG A 165 21.76 6.40 -10.17
CA ARG A 165 20.96 5.17 -10.09
C ARG A 165 19.54 5.52 -9.65
N PRO A 166 18.70 6.06 -10.56
CA PRO A 166 17.34 6.44 -10.21
C PRO A 166 16.44 5.23 -9.95
N VAL A 167 15.34 5.50 -9.27
CA VAL A 167 14.18 4.61 -9.16
C VAL A 167 12.93 5.33 -9.65
N LEU A 168 11.96 4.55 -10.14
CA LEU A 168 10.59 5.00 -10.33
C LEU A 168 9.75 4.56 -9.14
N VAL A 169 8.93 5.47 -8.60
CA VAL A 169 8.01 5.19 -7.49
C VAL A 169 6.59 5.50 -7.95
N TYR A 170 5.76 4.47 -8.08
CA TYR A 170 4.34 4.57 -8.38
C TYR A 170 3.57 4.51 -7.07
N LEU A 171 2.90 5.59 -6.70
CA LEU A 171 2.20 5.78 -5.42
C LEU A 171 0.70 5.90 -5.67
N HIS A 172 -0.09 5.14 -4.92
CA HIS A 172 -1.54 5.31 -4.83
C HIS A 172 -1.93 5.48 -3.35
N LYS A 173 -2.66 6.55 -3.04
CA LYS A 173 -3.28 6.79 -1.72
C LYS A 173 -4.79 6.68 -1.83
N ALA A 174 -5.41 6.07 -0.81
CA ALA A 174 -6.86 5.94 -0.68
C ALA A 174 -7.52 7.29 -0.40
N VAL A 175 -7.84 8.03 -1.45
CA VAL A 175 -8.49 9.34 -1.37
C VAL A 175 -9.84 9.27 -2.08
N LYS A 176 -10.89 9.78 -1.44
CA LYS A 176 -12.21 9.94 -2.04
C LYS A 176 -12.35 11.36 -2.56
N ALA A 177 -12.76 11.47 -3.83
CA ALA A 177 -13.16 12.73 -4.46
C ALA A 177 -14.06 13.57 -3.54
N TYR A 178 -13.68 14.82 -3.32
CA TYR A 178 -14.51 15.79 -2.60
C TYR A 178 -15.17 16.74 -3.60
N ASN A 179 -16.42 16.44 -3.95
CA ASN A 179 -17.25 17.35 -4.70
C ASN A 179 -17.87 18.36 -3.74
N THR A 180 -17.24 19.52 -3.59
CA THR A 180 -17.93 20.73 -3.13
C THR A 180 -19.20 20.92 -3.96
N SER A 181 -20.35 20.99 -3.33
CA SER A 181 -21.56 21.43 -4.03
C SER A 181 -21.41 22.88 -4.51
N LYS A 182 -22.20 23.27 -5.52
CA LYS A 182 -22.22 24.67 -5.98
C LYS A 182 -22.58 25.62 -4.81
N GLU A 183 -23.54 25.22 -3.99
CA GLU A 183 -23.98 25.98 -2.82
C GLU A 183 -22.89 26.11 -1.74
N GLU A 184 -22.04 25.10 -1.52
CA GLU A 184 -20.91 25.21 -0.58
C GLU A 184 -19.80 26.16 -1.08
N ARG A 185 -19.61 26.26 -2.41
CA ARG A 185 -18.69 27.24 -3.00
C ARG A 185 -19.22 28.66 -2.84
N GLU A 186 -20.51 28.85 -3.07
CA GLU A 186 -21.21 30.14 -2.94
C GLU A 186 -21.44 30.56 -1.47
N ARG A 187 -21.34 29.61 -0.52
CA ARG A 187 -21.48 29.83 0.94
C ARG A 187 -20.16 29.90 1.69
N ALA A 188 -19.02 29.71 1.04
CA ALA A 188 -17.73 30.02 1.63
C ALA A 188 -17.73 31.52 2.00
N PRO A 189 -17.48 31.91 3.27
CA PRO A 189 -17.54 33.31 3.67
C PRO A 189 -16.49 34.12 2.89
N ASP A 190 -16.95 35.20 2.25
CA ASP A 190 -16.16 36.03 1.35
C ASP A 190 -15.09 36.83 2.12
N ALA A 191 -14.01 36.15 2.48
CA ALA A 191 -12.92 36.65 3.32
C ALA A 191 -12.04 37.64 2.53
N ASN A 192 -12.54 38.87 2.43
CA ASN A 192 -12.04 40.02 1.65
C ASN A 192 -12.61 40.17 0.23
N GLU A 193 -13.91 40.40 0.13
CA GLU A 193 -14.47 41.20 -0.97
C GLU A 193 -13.70 42.54 -1.11
N ALA A 194 -13.29 43.15 0.01
CA ALA A 194 -12.52 44.39 0.08
C ALA A 194 -11.03 44.32 -0.38
N LYS A 195 -10.51 43.18 -0.87
CA LYS A 195 -9.14 43.07 -1.43
C LYS A 195 -9.07 42.68 -2.91
N ARG A 196 -10.21 42.52 -3.59
CA ARG A 196 -10.25 42.01 -4.97
C ARG A 196 -9.48 42.88 -5.99
N ASN A 197 -9.43 44.21 -5.79
CA ASN A 197 -8.77 45.21 -6.65
C ASN A 197 -7.22 45.08 -6.85
N THR A 198 -6.59 43.94 -6.53
CA THR A 198 -5.15 43.72 -6.74
C THR A 198 -4.76 42.36 -7.33
N LEU A 199 -5.73 41.46 -7.60
CA LEU A 199 -5.45 40.06 -7.99
C LEU A 199 -6.35 39.51 -9.13
N ASP A 200 -7.13 40.35 -9.81
CA ASP A 200 -8.23 39.93 -10.70
C ASP A 200 -7.84 39.02 -11.87
N GLU A 201 -6.69 39.22 -12.53
CA GLU A 201 -6.33 38.42 -13.72
C GLU A 201 -6.01 36.94 -13.39
N ASN A 202 -5.55 36.65 -12.17
CA ASN A 202 -5.25 35.28 -11.75
C ASN A 202 -6.48 34.57 -11.15
N LEU A 203 -7.37 35.30 -10.47
CA LEU A 203 -8.62 34.76 -9.92
C LEU A 203 -9.60 34.35 -11.03
N THR A 204 -9.74 35.18 -12.06
CA THR A 204 -10.60 34.88 -13.24
C THR A 204 -10.23 33.56 -13.93
N ARG A 205 -8.96 33.11 -13.84
CA ARG A 205 -8.49 31.82 -14.39
C ARG A 205 -8.74 30.62 -13.47
N LEU A 206 -8.95 30.85 -12.17
CA LEU A 206 -9.34 29.81 -11.21
C LEU A 206 -10.84 29.50 -11.35
N ASP A 207 -11.68 30.53 -11.39
CA ASP A 207 -13.15 30.37 -11.47
C ASP A 207 -13.60 29.68 -12.76
N ALA A 208 -12.93 29.95 -13.89
CA ALA A 208 -13.17 29.27 -15.17
C ALA A 208 -12.90 27.76 -15.14
N ASN A 209 -12.10 27.27 -14.18
CA ASN A 209 -11.80 25.84 -14.02
C ASN A 209 -12.64 25.16 -12.92
N ALA A 210 -13.30 25.91 -12.04
CA ALA A 210 -14.05 25.37 -10.91
C ALA A 210 -15.17 24.39 -11.33
N GLY A 211 -15.66 24.45 -12.58
CA GLY A 211 -16.72 23.57 -13.09
C GLY A 211 -16.35 22.09 -13.23
N LYS A 212 -15.07 21.71 -13.11
CA LYS A 212 -14.67 20.30 -13.15
C LYS A 212 -14.75 19.68 -11.76
N SER A 213 -15.31 18.47 -11.71
CA SER A 213 -15.25 17.59 -10.56
C SER A 213 -13.80 17.13 -10.41
N ASP A 214 -13.01 17.83 -9.59
CA ASP A 214 -11.66 17.39 -9.21
C ASP A 214 -11.77 16.14 -8.33
N VAL A 215 -11.94 15.00 -9.02
CA VAL A 215 -11.74 13.67 -8.46
C VAL A 215 -10.28 13.64 -8.05
N PHE A 216 -10.04 13.87 -6.76
CA PHE A 216 -8.72 13.81 -6.12
C PHE A 216 -8.23 12.36 -6.02
N ASP A 217 -8.07 11.73 -7.18
CA ASP A 217 -7.48 10.41 -7.33
C ASP A 217 -5.97 10.55 -7.14
N TYR A 218 -5.47 10.16 -5.97
CA TYR A 218 -4.06 10.36 -5.61
C TYR A 218 -3.23 9.21 -6.16
N LYS A 219 -3.06 9.21 -7.48
CA LYS A 219 -2.20 8.31 -8.25
C LYS A 219 -1.08 9.12 -8.85
N LYS A 220 0.17 8.83 -8.45
CA LYS A 220 1.35 9.60 -8.86
C LYS A 220 2.50 8.68 -9.19
N VAL A 221 3.31 9.09 -10.15
CA VAL A 221 4.60 8.49 -10.42
C VAL A 221 5.69 9.52 -10.16
N PHE A 222 6.80 9.08 -9.58
CA PHE A 222 7.97 9.90 -9.32
C PHE A 222 9.23 9.24 -9.84
N ILE A 223 10.22 10.05 -10.23
CA ILE A 223 11.61 9.64 -10.37
C ILE A 223 12.42 10.19 -9.19
N SER A 224 13.41 9.42 -8.70
CA SER A 224 14.19 9.78 -7.51
C SER A 224 15.59 9.15 -7.54
N GLU A 225 16.61 9.91 -7.15
CA GLU A 225 18.02 9.52 -6.99
C GLU A 225 18.49 9.65 -5.51
N GLY A 226 17.58 9.40 -4.57
CA GLY A 226 17.81 9.46 -3.12
C GLY A 226 16.91 10.45 -2.39
N PHE A 227 17.05 10.51 -1.07
CA PHE A 227 16.26 11.40 -0.21
C PHE A 227 16.32 12.86 -0.68
N GLY A 228 15.15 13.52 -0.76
CA GLY A 228 15.03 14.92 -1.17
C GLY A 228 15.01 15.17 -2.68
N SER A 229 15.33 14.18 -3.53
CA SER A 229 15.36 14.34 -5.01
C SER A 229 14.06 13.96 -5.73
N MET A 230 13.08 13.41 -5.01
CA MET A 230 11.87 12.83 -5.60
C MET A 230 11.03 13.86 -6.35
N THR A 231 10.92 13.68 -7.67
CA THR A 231 10.26 14.59 -8.61
C THR A 231 9.11 13.87 -9.30
N GLU A 232 7.93 14.49 -9.33
CA GLU A 232 6.72 13.93 -9.95
C GLU A 232 6.86 13.94 -11.48
N ILE A 233 6.72 12.77 -12.11
CA ILE A 233 6.63 12.64 -13.56
C ILE A 233 5.21 13.05 -13.98
N ARG A 234 5.11 14.00 -14.91
CA ARG A 234 3.83 14.62 -15.36
C ARG A 234 3.64 14.63 -16.87
N ASP A 235 4.53 14.00 -17.63
CA ASP A 235 4.29 13.79 -19.06
C ASP A 235 3.18 12.74 -19.29
N SER A 236 2.59 12.78 -20.48
CA SER A 236 1.55 11.84 -20.91
C SER A 236 2.12 10.54 -21.50
N ASN A 237 3.44 10.40 -21.62
CA ASN A 237 4.08 9.22 -22.22
C ASN A 237 4.21 8.08 -21.20
N HIS A 238 4.17 8.41 -19.91
CA HIS A 238 4.31 7.44 -18.83
C HIS A 238 2.97 6.89 -18.31
N THR A 239 2.40 5.92 -19.02
CA THR A 239 1.12 5.29 -18.64
C THR A 239 1.29 4.13 -17.66
N PHE A 240 0.48 4.16 -16.59
CA PHE A 240 0.29 3.09 -15.63
C PHE A 240 -1.13 3.17 -15.08
N GLU A 241 -1.70 2.02 -14.70
CA GLU A 241 -2.96 1.97 -13.98
C GLU A 241 -2.75 1.44 -12.57
N THR A 242 -3.63 1.85 -11.67
CA THR A 242 -3.69 1.31 -10.32
C THR A 242 -5.09 1.48 -9.74
N ASP A 243 -5.50 0.51 -8.93
CA ASP A 243 -6.71 0.59 -8.11
C ASP A 243 -6.47 -0.04 -6.73
N MET A 244 -7.28 0.31 -5.73
CA MET A 244 -7.27 -0.33 -4.41
C MET A 244 -8.64 -0.36 -3.73
N THR A 245 -8.99 -1.51 -3.15
CA THR A 245 -10.25 -1.73 -2.45
C THR A 245 -10.02 -2.37 -1.08
N TYR A 246 -10.88 -2.04 -0.11
CA TYR A 246 -10.82 -2.57 1.25
C TYR A 246 -11.95 -3.56 1.48
N THR A 247 -11.60 -4.81 1.75
CA THR A 247 -12.56 -5.90 2.02
C THR A 247 -12.03 -6.81 3.13
N ALA A 248 -12.93 -7.31 3.98
CA ALA A 248 -12.63 -8.35 4.98
C ALA A 248 -11.41 -8.10 5.91
N GLY A 249 -11.16 -6.86 6.33
CA GLY A 249 -10.04 -6.53 7.24
C GLY A 249 -8.68 -6.44 6.55
N GLY A 250 -8.67 -5.96 5.31
CA GLY A 250 -7.45 -5.68 4.57
C GLY A 250 -7.71 -4.97 3.25
N TRP A 251 -6.62 -4.52 2.65
CA TRP A 251 -6.62 -3.94 1.32
C TRP A 251 -6.17 -4.96 0.29
N THR A 252 -6.82 -4.93 -0.86
CA THR A 252 -6.28 -5.45 -2.11
C THR A 252 -6.00 -4.25 -3.00
N ALA A 253 -4.92 -4.32 -3.77
CA ALA A 253 -4.55 -3.33 -4.76
C ALA A 253 -4.07 -4.02 -6.04
N VAL A 254 -4.16 -3.29 -7.16
CA VAL A 254 -3.56 -3.67 -8.43
C VAL A 254 -2.69 -2.52 -8.93
N PHE A 255 -1.60 -2.88 -9.61
CA PHE A 255 -0.73 -1.99 -10.35
C PHE A 255 -0.43 -2.63 -11.70
N GLY A 256 -0.59 -1.90 -12.80
CA GLY A 256 -0.27 -2.34 -14.14
C GLY A 256 0.49 -1.26 -14.92
N ARG A 257 1.45 -1.66 -15.75
CA ARG A 257 2.13 -0.75 -16.69
C ARG A 257 2.62 -1.46 -17.95
N GLY A 258 2.89 -0.69 -19.00
CA GLY A 258 3.64 -1.16 -20.16
C GLY A 258 5.06 -1.57 -19.77
N LEU A 259 5.57 -2.67 -20.32
CA LEU A 259 6.92 -3.17 -20.06
C LEU A 259 7.99 -2.19 -20.55
N LYS A 260 7.81 -1.67 -21.77
CA LYS A 260 8.61 -0.56 -22.28
C LYS A 260 8.09 0.74 -21.68
N GLY A 261 8.98 1.59 -21.19
CA GLY A 261 8.66 2.92 -20.68
C GLY A 261 9.87 3.85 -20.80
N GLU A 262 9.65 5.15 -20.92
CA GLU A 262 10.68 6.15 -21.19
C GLU A 262 11.80 6.13 -20.14
N TYR A 263 11.43 6.09 -18.86
CA TYR A 263 12.36 6.12 -17.73
C TYR A 263 12.82 4.73 -17.25
N ALA A 264 12.21 3.64 -17.72
CA ALA A 264 12.60 2.27 -17.38
C ALA A 264 12.01 1.26 -18.39
N ASP A 265 12.86 0.59 -19.17
CA ASP A 265 12.48 -0.44 -20.13
C ASP A 265 12.72 -1.85 -19.57
N LEU A 266 11.62 -2.56 -19.29
CA LEU A 266 11.60 -3.94 -18.82
C LEU A 266 11.32 -4.94 -19.96
N SER A 267 11.16 -4.50 -21.21
CA SER A 267 10.76 -5.36 -22.34
C SER A 267 11.76 -6.48 -22.64
N ARG A 268 13.05 -6.23 -22.41
CA ARG A 268 14.16 -7.19 -22.62
C ARG A 268 14.69 -7.83 -21.33
N ALA A 269 14.21 -7.40 -20.17
CA ALA A 269 14.68 -7.90 -18.88
C ALA A 269 14.26 -9.37 -18.68
N GLY A 270 15.24 -10.24 -18.42
CA GLY A 270 15.02 -11.64 -18.01
C GLY A 270 14.63 -11.78 -16.53
N ALA A 271 15.04 -10.82 -15.70
CA ALA A 271 14.51 -10.53 -14.38
C ALA A 271 14.73 -9.03 -14.09
N PHE A 272 13.98 -8.45 -13.16
CA PHE A 272 14.16 -7.06 -12.70
C PHE A 272 13.78 -6.91 -11.21
N PRO A 273 14.33 -5.92 -10.49
CA PRO A 273 14.04 -5.72 -9.08
C PRO A 273 12.80 -4.82 -8.88
N VAL A 274 11.97 -5.18 -7.91
CA VAL A 274 10.82 -4.39 -7.44
C VAL A 274 10.89 -4.23 -5.93
N ALA A 275 10.34 -3.14 -5.40
CA ALA A 275 10.11 -2.99 -3.96
C ALA A 275 8.70 -2.46 -3.71
N PHE A 276 8.16 -2.75 -2.52
CA PHE A 276 6.82 -2.37 -2.12
C PHE A 276 6.86 -1.54 -0.85
N ALA A 277 6.06 -0.47 -0.82
CA ALA A 277 5.85 0.32 0.39
C ALA A 277 4.36 0.38 0.75
N LEU A 278 4.05 0.44 2.03
CA LEU A 278 2.71 0.65 2.57
C LEU A 278 2.70 1.77 3.60
N TRP A 279 1.61 2.53 3.60
CA TRP A 279 1.28 3.54 4.61
C TRP A 279 -0.05 3.18 5.27
N ASP A 280 -0.04 3.18 6.60
CA ASP A 280 -1.20 2.94 7.47
C ASP A 280 -1.69 4.30 8.00
N GLY A 281 -2.92 4.67 7.65
CA GLY A 281 -3.50 5.97 7.94
C GLY A 281 -3.81 6.18 9.43
N ALA A 282 -4.26 5.13 10.14
CA ALA A 282 -4.47 5.14 11.58
C ALA A 282 -3.15 5.36 12.34
N LYS A 283 -2.02 4.97 11.75
CA LYS A 283 -0.66 5.25 12.21
C LYS A 283 -0.07 6.57 11.68
N MET A 284 -0.87 7.46 11.09
CA MET A 284 -0.44 8.73 10.50
C MET A 284 0.61 8.57 9.38
N GLY A 285 0.49 7.48 8.61
CA GLY A 285 1.44 7.05 7.59
C GLY A 285 1.59 8.04 6.42
N ARG A 286 2.73 8.73 6.41
CA ARG A 286 3.16 9.66 5.35
C ARG A 286 4.68 9.70 5.23
N ALA A 287 5.18 10.09 4.07
CA ALA A 287 6.62 10.17 3.78
C ALA A 287 7.34 8.88 4.21
N ASP A 288 8.29 8.94 5.14
CA ASP A 288 9.05 7.79 5.63
C ASP A 288 8.41 7.03 6.82
N ILE A 289 7.24 7.46 7.31
CA ILE A 289 6.41 6.64 8.20
C ILE A 289 5.67 5.62 7.35
N LYS A 290 6.39 4.57 6.94
CA LYS A 290 5.93 3.51 6.05
C LYS A 290 6.54 2.15 6.42
N HIS A 291 5.89 1.09 5.98
CA HIS A 291 6.51 -0.22 5.84
C HIS A 291 7.12 -0.34 4.44
N LEU A 292 8.33 -0.87 4.32
CA LEU A 292 9.10 -0.98 3.07
C LEU A 292 9.75 -2.37 2.95
N SER A 293 9.71 -2.98 1.76
CA SER A 293 10.39 -4.25 1.48
C SER A 293 11.87 -4.04 1.14
N SER A 294 12.65 -5.11 1.17
CA SER A 294 13.89 -5.23 0.41
C SER A 294 13.62 -5.15 -1.11
N TRP A 295 14.68 -5.12 -1.92
CA TRP A 295 14.56 -5.41 -3.35
C TRP A 295 14.17 -6.88 -3.54
N ILE A 296 13.07 -7.11 -4.24
CA ILE A 296 12.51 -8.43 -4.58
C ILE A 296 12.74 -8.69 -6.07
N ALA A 297 13.28 -9.85 -6.42
CA ALA A 297 13.43 -10.22 -7.82
C ALA A 297 12.09 -10.60 -8.44
N VAL A 298 11.76 -10.01 -9.59
CA VAL A 298 10.66 -10.45 -10.46
C VAL A 298 11.25 -11.20 -11.65
N LYS A 299 10.86 -12.47 -11.80
CA LYS A 299 11.26 -13.35 -12.90
C LYS A 299 10.05 -13.67 -13.77
N PRO A 300 9.90 -13.05 -14.96
CA PRO A 300 8.94 -13.47 -15.96
C PRO A 300 9.22 -14.92 -16.36
N LYS A 301 8.26 -15.82 -16.09
CA LYS A 301 8.45 -17.29 -16.06
C LYS A 301 9.14 -17.87 -17.30
N GLU A 302 8.84 -17.34 -18.49
CA GLU A 302 9.30 -17.90 -19.77
C GLU A 302 10.49 -17.12 -20.37
N ARG A 303 10.95 -16.05 -19.71
CA ARG A 303 12.11 -15.28 -20.17
C ARG A 303 13.41 -15.87 -19.66
N LYS A 304 14.38 -16.01 -20.57
CA LYS A 304 15.77 -16.36 -20.27
C LYS A 304 16.52 -15.16 -19.69
N GLY A 305 17.55 -15.39 -18.86
CA GLY A 305 18.40 -14.34 -18.33
C GLY A 305 17.93 -13.78 -16.98
N GLY A 306 18.80 -13.05 -16.28
CA GLY A 306 18.50 -12.47 -14.98
C GLY A 306 18.66 -13.43 -13.79
N GLU A 307 19.15 -14.65 -14.01
CA GLU A 307 19.40 -15.64 -12.94
C GLU A 307 20.40 -15.11 -11.89
N ALA A 308 21.38 -14.29 -12.30
CA ALA A 308 22.31 -13.61 -11.38
C ALA A 308 21.60 -12.59 -10.46
N LEU A 309 20.62 -11.84 -10.97
CA LEU A 309 19.83 -10.91 -10.18
C LEU A 309 18.91 -11.64 -9.18
N VAL A 310 18.29 -12.74 -9.64
CA VAL A 310 17.50 -13.60 -8.75
C VAL A 310 18.40 -14.16 -7.65
N ALA A 311 19.54 -14.76 -7.99
CA ALA A 311 20.47 -15.33 -7.02
C ALA A 311 20.98 -14.32 -5.99
N GLU A 312 21.33 -13.10 -6.40
CA GLU A 312 21.74 -12.02 -5.50
C GLU A 312 20.63 -11.64 -4.52
N LEU A 313 19.42 -11.37 -5.02
CA LEU A 313 18.31 -10.91 -4.18
C LEU A 313 17.71 -12.01 -3.30
N THR A 314 17.78 -13.28 -3.71
CA THR A 314 17.35 -14.44 -2.91
C THR A 314 18.44 -15.02 -2.02
N ALA A 315 19.67 -14.49 -2.06
CA ALA A 315 20.74 -14.95 -1.17
C ALA A 315 20.38 -14.71 0.30
N ALA A 316 20.81 -15.61 1.18
CA ALA A 316 20.77 -15.36 2.62
C ALA A 316 21.67 -14.14 2.95
N PRO A 317 21.22 -13.20 3.81
CA PRO A 317 22.04 -12.06 4.20
C PRO A 317 23.37 -12.51 4.81
N LYS A 318 24.49 -12.03 4.25
CA LYS A 318 25.85 -12.31 4.74
C LYS A 318 26.39 -11.22 5.69
N GLY A 319 25.63 -10.15 5.90
CA GLY A 319 26.02 -9.03 6.75
C GLY A 319 25.85 -9.36 8.23
N ASP A 320 26.85 -9.00 9.02
CA ASP A 320 26.78 -9.03 10.48
C ASP A 320 26.16 -7.71 10.99
N ALA A 321 25.07 -7.80 11.75
CA ALA A 321 24.35 -6.63 12.26
C ALA A 321 25.13 -5.85 13.33
N VAL A 322 25.95 -6.53 14.14
CA VAL A 322 26.80 -5.92 15.17
C VAL A 322 27.95 -5.16 14.50
N VAL A 323 28.60 -5.76 13.50
CA VAL A 323 29.60 -5.06 12.68
C VAL A 323 28.97 -3.90 11.93
N GLY A 324 27.76 -4.07 11.39
CA GLY A 324 26.99 -2.99 10.75
C GLY A 324 26.73 -1.80 11.69
N GLU A 325 26.30 -2.06 12.93
CA GLU A 325 26.13 -1.02 13.95
C GLU A 325 27.44 -0.28 14.25
N VAL A 326 28.56 -0.99 14.41
CA VAL A 326 29.88 -0.40 14.63
C VAL A 326 30.32 0.46 13.44
N LEU A 327 30.09 0.02 12.21
CA LEU A 327 30.43 0.78 11.00
C LEU A 327 29.61 2.07 10.89
N VAL A 328 28.28 2.01 11.09
CA VAL A 328 27.41 3.20 11.08
C VAL A 328 27.81 4.16 12.21
N ALA A 329 28.10 3.65 13.40
CA ALA A 329 28.58 4.47 14.51
C ALA A 329 29.95 5.13 14.21
N SER A 330 30.85 4.45 13.49
CA SER A 330 32.20 4.95 13.21
C SER A 330 32.24 5.98 12.07
N TYR A 331 31.40 5.81 11.04
CA TYR A 331 31.48 6.61 9.80
C TYR A 331 30.32 7.59 9.60
N CYS A 332 29.19 7.42 10.31
CA CYS A 332 28.01 8.27 10.11
C CYS A 332 27.70 9.19 11.32
N SER A 333 28.21 8.90 12.52
CA SER A 333 27.86 9.65 13.74
C SER A 333 28.42 11.09 13.80
N SER A 334 29.38 11.41 12.93
CA SER A 334 29.95 12.75 12.78
C SER A 334 28.97 13.73 12.13
N CYS A 335 28.10 13.23 11.24
CA CYS A 335 27.12 14.03 10.49
C CYS A 335 25.66 13.74 10.91
N HIS A 336 25.39 12.59 11.52
CA HIS A 336 24.04 12.14 11.88
C HIS A 336 23.92 11.80 13.37
N THR A 337 22.79 12.17 13.98
CA THR A 337 22.42 11.74 15.33
C THR A 337 21.93 10.29 15.29
N LEU A 338 22.56 9.40 16.05
CA LEU A 338 22.27 7.96 16.05
C LEU A 338 21.67 7.54 17.39
N GLY A 339 20.33 7.39 17.42
CA GLY A 339 19.59 7.14 18.66
C GLY A 339 19.63 8.35 19.60
N ASP A 340 19.73 8.09 20.91
CA ASP A 340 19.84 9.15 21.92
C ASP A 340 21.26 9.75 22.03
N LYS A 341 22.23 9.18 21.31
CA LYS A 341 23.59 9.72 21.21
C LYS A 341 23.58 10.90 20.24
N LYS A 342 23.65 12.12 20.79
CA LYS A 342 23.90 13.34 20.00
C LYS A 342 25.14 13.15 19.13
N ALA A 343 25.13 13.71 17.93
CA ALA A 343 26.34 13.84 17.12
C ALA A 343 27.45 14.48 17.98
N VAL A 344 28.64 13.92 17.92
CA VAL A 344 29.82 14.50 18.58
C VAL A 344 30.09 15.82 17.85
N ALA A 345 30.00 16.94 18.57
CA ALA A 345 30.35 18.24 17.99
C ALA A 345 31.83 18.22 17.57
N PRO A 346 32.18 18.85 16.43
CA PRO A 346 33.54 18.86 15.90
C PRO A 346 34.54 19.57 16.83
#